data_AF-A0AAQ1CDP9-F1
#
_entry.id   AF-A0AAQ1CDP9-F1
#
_cell.length_a   1.000
_cell.length_b   1.000
_cell.length_c   1.000
_cell.angle_alpha   90.00
_cell.angle_beta   90.00
_cell.angle_gamma   90.00
#
_symmetry.space_group_name_H-M   'P 1'
#
loop_
_entity.id
_entity.type
_entity.pdbx_description
1 polymer ?
#
loop_
_entity_poly.entity_id
_entity_poly.type
_entity_poly.pdbx_seq_one_letter_code
_entity_poly.pdbx_strand_id
1 'polypeptide(L)'
;MKVLVTVGAQLPFKRLIEAISDINKSLSLDVFAQVGEDSNTYDGIQVIDFLSSNEYKAKLEWCDIVIAHAGMGTIIQCLELNKKLIVVPRLARFGEHRNDHQLDTISRFEPLTSSTSLMRVCRDLEDLEQTFEEIEKLSETNDFFTTEKEKDTESLGLYIKKMIDDEV
;
A
#
# COMPACT_ATOMS: atom_id res chain seq x y z
N MET A 1 1.29 11.98 11.96
CA MET A 1 0.59 11.20 10.93
C MET A 1 0.79 9.72 11.22
N LYS A 2 -0.24 8.90 11.02
CA LYS A 2 -0.23 7.46 11.30
C LYS A 2 -0.08 6.66 10.03
N VAL A 3 0.90 5.77 9.99
CA VAL A 3 1.25 4.99 8.81
C VAL A 3 1.18 3.50 9.13
N LEU A 4 0.40 2.77 8.34
CA LEU A 4 0.39 1.32 8.34
C LEU A 4 1.30 0.81 7.22
N VAL A 5 2.32 0.02 7.55
CA VAL A 5 3.13 -0.70 6.58
C VAL A 5 2.73 -2.18 6.59
N THR A 6 2.47 -2.80 5.43
CA THR A 6 2.13 -4.24 5.38
C THR A 6 2.77 -4.97 4.20
N VAL A 7 3.52 -6.03 4.53
CA VAL A 7 4.25 -6.86 3.55
C VAL A 7 3.56 -8.20 3.28
N GLY A 8 2.35 -8.37 3.80
CA GLY A 8 1.62 -9.64 3.78
C GLY A 8 2.07 -10.59 4.89
N ALA A 9 1.60 -11.84 4.84
CA ALA A 9 1.84 -12.82 5.91
C ALA A 9 3.01 -13.78 5.63
N GLN A 10 3.50 -13.87 4.39
CA GLN A 10 4.35 -14.99 3.97
C GLN A 10 5.85 -14.68 3.91
N LEU A 11 6.23 -13.46 3.51
CA LEU A 11 7.64 -13.12 3.25
C LEU A 11 8.00 -11.79 3.90
N PRO A 12 9.20 -11.65 4.48
CA PRO A 12 9.67 -10.38 5.02
C PRO A 12 10.11 -9.42 3.90
N PHE A 13 9.86 -8.12 4.02
CA PHE A 13 10.31 -7.10 3.05
C PHE A 13 11.25 -6.09 3.71
N LYS A 14 12.39 -6.58 4.19
CA LYS A 14 13.35 -5.79 4.97
C LYS A 14 13.69 -4.43 4.35
N ARG A 15 13.99 -4.40 3.04
CA ARG A 15 14.33 -3.17 2.31
C ARG A 15 13.25 -2.07 2.45
N LEU A 16 11.96 -2.45 2.39
CA LEU A 16 10.86 -1.50 2.58
C LEU A 16 10.81 -0.98 4.02
N ILE A 17 10.97 -1.86 5.02
CA ILE A 17 10.90 -1.46 6.42
C ILE A 17 12.08 -0.55 6.79
N GLU A 18 13.28 -0.84 6.29
CA GLU A 18 14.46 0.00 6.43
C GLU A 18 14.26 1.39 5.81
N ALA A 19 13.74 1.45 4.58
CA ALA A 19 13.45 2.73 3.92
C ALA A 19 12.44 3.57 4.71
N ILE A 20 11.40 2.96 5.29
CA ILE A 20 10.45 3.67 6.15
C ILE A 20 11.11 4.12 7.46
N SER A 21 11.99 3.31 8.05
CA SER A 21 12.71 3.69 9.27
C SER A 21 13.60 4.91 9.03
N ASP A 22 14.26 4.97 7.86
CA ASP A 22 15.07 6.11 7.47
C ASP A 22 14.24 7.38 7.25
N ILE A 23 13.12 7.29 6.50
CA ILE A 23 12.18 8.41 6.32
C ILE A 23 11.63 8.90 7.67
N ASN A 24 11.35 7.98 8.59
CA ASN A 24 10.76 8.31 9.89
C ASN A 24 11.69 9.15 10.78
N LYS A 25 13.02 9.05 10.61
CA LYS A 25 14.00 9.88 11.34
C LYS A 25 13.76 11.37 11.13
N SER A 26 13.27 11.75 9.94
CA SER A 26 12.97 13.14 9.58
C SER A 26 11.52 13.51 9.84
N LEU A 27 10.58 12.62 9.53
CA LEU A 27 9.15 12.93 9.52
C LEU A 27 8.42 12.71 10.86
N SER A 28 9.03 12.01 11.82
CA SER A 28 8.42 11.74 13.14
C SER A 28 7.00 11.15 13.05
N LEU A 29 6.84 10.14 12.21
CA LEU A 29 5.60 9.41 11.94
C LEU A 29 5.29 8.40 13.06
N ASP A 30 4.00 8.12 13.25
CA ASP A 30 3.54 7.01 14.08
C ASP A 30 3.39 5.77 13.18
N VAL A 31 4.44 4.95 13.12
CA VAL A 31 4.55 3.82 12.16
C VAL A 31 4.23 2.50 12.85
N PHE A 32 3.28 1.77 12.29
CA PHE A 32 2.99 0.38 12.64
C PHE A 32 3.20 -0.51 11.42
N ALA A 33 4.03 -1.55 11.53
CA ALA A 33 4.41 -2.41 10.42
C ALA A 33 4.10 -3.88 10.69
N GLN A 34 3.34 -4.50 9.79
CA GLN A 34 3.30 -5.95 9.65
C GLN A 34 4.45 -6.38 8.74
N VAL A 35 5.38 -7.17 9.28
CA VAL A 35 6.68 -7.45 8.64
C VAL A 35 6.88 -8.90 8.18
N GLY A 36 5.93 -9.81 8.44
CA GLY A 36 6.11 -11.24 8.17
C GLY A 36 7.14 -11.85 9.12
N GLU A 37 7.81 -12.94 8.72
CA GLU A 37 8.91 -13.52 9.52
C GLU A 37 10.17 -12.64 9.46
N ASP A 38 10.20 -11.57 10.27
CA ASP A 38 11.33 -10.67 10.43
C ASP A 38 11.62 -10.39 11.91
N SER A 39 12.79 -10.84 12.39
CA SER A 39 13.22 -10.69 13.79
C SER A 39 14.01 -9.41 14.06
N ASN A 40 14.15 -8.52 13.07
CA ASN A 40 14.85 -7.25 13.23
C ASN A 40 14.00 -6.24 14.01
N THR A 41 14.68 -5.35 14.74
CA THR A 41 14.07 -4.15 15.34
C THR A 41 14.42 -2.93 14.50
N TYR A 42 13.47 -2.01 14.35
CA TYR A 42 13.63 -0.79 13.57
C TYR A 42 13.30 0.42 14.44
N ASP A 43 14.20 1.41 14.44
CA ASP A 43 14.04 2.59 15.28
C ASP A 43 12.78 3.38 14.86
N GLY A 44 11.97 3.74 15.86
CA GLY A 44 10.73 4.51 15.66
C GLY A 44 9.59 3.74 14.99
N ILE A 45 9.71 2.42 14.79
CA ILE A 45 8.66 1.59 14.17
C ILE A 45 8.18 0.52 15.14
N GLN A 46 6.86 0.44 15.32
CA GLN A 46 6.23 -0.71 15.99
C GLN A 46 6.06 -1.85 14.99
N VAL A 47 6.69 -2.99 15.22
CA VAL A 47 6.65 -4.15 14.32
C VAL A 47 5.87 -5.31 14.91
N ILE A 48 5.20 -6.06 14.03
CA ILE A 48 4.60 -7.36 14.32
C ILE A 48 4.74 -8.28 13.12
N ASP A 49 4.96 -9.57 13.38
CA ASP A 49 5.13 -10.53 12.29
C ASP A 49 3.82 -10.73 11.51
N PHE A 50 2.70 -10.81 12.23
CA PHE A 50 1.40 -11.14 11.68
C PHE A 50 0.29 -10.36 12.38
N LEU A 51 -0.64 -9.84 11.57
CA LEU A 51 -1.93 -9.32 12.02
C LEU A 51 -3.02 -10.30 11.61
N SER A 52 -3.89 -10.67 12.56
CA SER A 52 -5.16 -11.29 12.22
C SER A 52 -6.03 -10.33 11.41
N SER A 53 -7.04 -10.85 10.70
CA SER A 53 -7.94 -10.02 9.88
C SER A 53 -8.61 -8.89 10.69
N ASN A 54 -8.97 -9.14 11.95
CA ASN A 54 -9.58 -8.12 12.82
C ASN A 54 -8.58 -7.04 13.22
N GLU A 55 -7.34 -7.42 13.56
CA GLU A 55 -6.29 -6.47 13.92
C GLU A 55 -5.87 -5.64 12.71
N TYR A 56 -5.75 -6.27 11.54
CA TYR A 56 -5.47 -5.59 10.29
C TYR A 56 -6.54 -4.54 9.96
N LYS A 57 -7.83 -4.91 10.08
CA LYS A 57 -8.93 -3.96 9.89
C LYS A 57 -8.87 -2.80 10.88
N ALA A 58 -8.62 -3.08 12.17
CA ALA A 58 -8.47 -2.03 13.17
C ALA A 58 -7.28 -1.09 12.86
N LYS A 59 -6.19 -1.63 12.31
CA LYS A 59 -5.03 -0.83 11.88
C LYS A 59 -5.31 0.00 10.63
N LEU A 60 -6.06 -0.53 9.67
CA LEU A 60 -6.53 0.22 8.50
C LEU A 60 -7.43 1.40 8.91
N GLU A 61 -8.31 1.20 9.89
CA GLU A 61 -9.16 2.27 10.43
C GLU A 61 -8.33 3.34 11.14
N TRP A 62 -7.30 2.92 11.88
CA TRP A 62 -6.42 3.81 12.64
C TRP A 62 -5.49 4.68 11.78
N CYS A 63 -5.01 4.19 10.62
CA CYS A 63 -4.00 4.87 9.83
C CYS A 63 -4.55 5.92 8.85
N ASP A 64 -3.71 6.91 8.54
CA ASP A 64 -3.94 7.93 7.52
C ASP A 64 -3.44 7.47 6.14
N ILE A 65 -2.30 6.77 6.12
CA ILE A 65 -1.65 6.25 4.90
C ILE A 65 -1.29 4.77 5.10
N VAL A 66 -1.52 3.98 4.05
CA VAL A 66 -1.08 2.59 3.94
C VAL A 66 0.09 2.51 2.96
N ILE A 67 1.15 1.81 3.34
CA ILE A 67 2.27 1.47 2.47
C ILE A 67 2.34 -0.05 2.41
N ALA A 68 2.09 -0.61 1.23
CA ALA A 68 1.93 -2.05 1.10
C ALA A 68 2.83 -2.61 0.01
N HIS A 69 3.26 -3.86 0.19
CA HIS A 69 3.65 -4.64 -0.97
C HIS A 69 2.47 -4.80 -1.95
N ALA A 70 2.73 -5.21 -3.20
CA ALA A 70 1.71 -5.40 -4.25
C ALA A 70 0.75 -6.59 -4.02
N GLY A 71 0.24 -6.76 -2.80
CA GLY A 71 -0.78 -7.75 -2.46
C GLY A 71 -2.18 -7.24 -2.82
N MET A 72 -2.85 -7.94 -3.74
CA MET A 72 -4.16 -7.54 -4.27
C MET A 72 -5.20 -7.25 -3.18
N GLY A 73 -5.31 -8.09 -2.16
CA GLY A 73 -6.29 -7.91 -1.08
C GLY A 73 -6.10 -6.62 -0.27
N THR A 74 -4.87 -6.11 -0.16
CA THR A 74 -4.60 -4.81 0.49
C THR A 74 -5.00 -3.66 -0.43
N ILE A 75 -4.67 -3.76 -1.71
CA ILE A 75 -5.02 -2.75 -2.72
C ILE A 75 -6.54 -2.56 -2.77
N ILE A 76 -7.29 -3.67 -2.90
CA ILE A 76 -8.76 -3.66 -2.96
C ILE A 76 -9.36 -3.00 -1.72
N GLN A 77 -8.95 -3.42 -0.51
CA GLN A 77 -9.48 -2.86 0.73
C GLN A 77 -9.20 -1.35 0.85
N CYS A 78 -8.03 -0.88 0.42
CA CYS A 78 -7.73 0.55 0.47
C CYS A 78 -8.58 1.34 -0.54
N LEU A 79 -8.83 0.79 -1.72
CA LEU A 79 -9.71 1.39 -2.72
C LEU A 79 -11.16 1.48 -2.19
N GLU A 80 -11.69 0.40 -1.62
CA GLU A 80 -13.04 0.36 -1.03
C GLU A 80 -13.22 1.36 0.11
N LEU A 81 -12.17 1.55 0.92
CA LEU A 81 -12.18 2.43 2.10
C LEU A 81 -11.71 3.86 1.81
N ASN A 82 -11.43 4.22 0.55
CA ASN A 82 -10.84 5.51 0.18
C ASN A 82 -9.59 5.85 1.00
N LYS A 83 -8.71 4.87 1.24
CA LYS A 83 -7.46 5.05 1.97
C LYS A 83 -6.33 5.41 1.03
N LYS A 84 -5.49 6.36 1.47
CA LYS A 84 -4.21 6.68 0.82
C LYS A 84 -3.33 5.45 0.83
N LEU A 85 -2.88 5.03 -0.35
CA LEU A 85 -2.12 3.81 -0.56
C LEU A 85 -0.89 4.07 -1.41
N ILE A 86 0.28 3.70 -0.90
CA ILE A 86 1.50 3.55 -1.68
C ILE A 86 1.78 2.06 -1.86
N VAL A 87 1.81 1.61 -3.11
CA VAL A 87 2.16 0.23 -3.46
C VAL A 87 3.62 0.15 -3.86
N VAL A 88 4.36 -0.76 -3.22
CA VAL A 88 5.78 -1.01 -3.46
C VAL A 88 5.99 -2.47 -3.89
N PRO A 89 6.37 -2.76 -5.14
CA PRO A 89 6.65 -4.14 -5.54
C PRO A 89 7.93 -4.66 -4.91
N ARG A 90 7.95 -5.96 -4.65
CA ARG A 90 9.21 -6.71 -4.53
C ARG A 90 9.80 -6.91 -5.91
N LEU A 91 11.12 -6.84 -6.00
CA LEU A 91 11.82 -7.10 -7.25
C LEU A 91 12.72 -8.32 -7.12
N ALA A 92 12.64 -9.24 -8.09
CA ALA A 92 13.44 -10.46 -8.12
C ALA A 92 14.95 -10.16 -8.10
N ARG A 93 15.38 -9.04 -8.68
CA ARG A 93 16.78 -8.57 -8.66
C ARG A 93 17.36 -8.37 -7.25
N PHE A 94 16.50 -8.20 -6.25
CA PHE A 94 16.91 -8.05 -4.84
C PHE A 94 16.71 -9.33 -4.01
N GLY A 95 16.29 -10.44 -4.64
CA GLY A 95 16.04 -11.71 -3.95
C GLY A 95 14.81 -11.71 -3.04
N GLU A 96 13.96 -10.68 -3.14
CA GLU A 96 12.78 -10.47 -2.29
C GLU A 96 11.60 -11.37 -2.69
N HIS A 97 11.59 -11.84 -3.93
CA HIS A 97 10.61 -12.76 -4.49
C HIS A 97 11.23 -13.63 -5.60
N ARG A 98 10.59 -14.74 -5.95
CA ARG A 98 11.10 -15.69 -6.97
C ARG A 98 10.95 -15.20 -8.40
N ASN A 99 10.00 -14.29 -8.64
CA ASN A 99 9.64 -13.74 -9.94
C ASN A 99 9.03 -12.34 -9.76
N ASP A 100 8.84 -11.64 -10.86
CA ASP A 100 8.30 -10.27 -10.87
C ASP A 100 6.78 -10.23 -11.14
N HIS A 101 6.03 -11.29 -10.83
CA HIS A 101 4.56 -11.31 -11.04
C HIS A 101 3.81 -10.22 -10.27
N GLN A 102 4.42 -9.63 -9.26
CA GLN A 102 3.90 -8.46 -8.57
C GLN A 102 3.77 -7.24 -9.48
N LEU A 103 4.58 -7.17 -10.56
CA LEU A 103 4.43 -6.16 -11.59
C LEU A 103 3.15 -6.36 -12.40
N ASP A 104 2.69 -7.61 -12.58
CA ASP A 104 1.42 -7.90 -13.24
C ASP A 104 0.26 -7.34 -12.41
N THR A 105 0.28 -7.53 -11.08
CA THR A 105 -0.69 -6.93 -10.16
C THR A 105 -0.65 -5.40 -10.24
N ILE A 106 0.53 -4.79 -10.22
CA ILE A 106 0.65 -3.33 -10.37
C ILE A 106 0.08 -2.84 -11.70
N SER A 107 0.41 -3.52 -12.81
CA SER A 107 -0.04 -3.13 -14.15
C SER A 107 -1.56 -3.14 -14.28
N ARG A 108 -2.23 -4.04 -13.53
CA ARG A 108 -3.68 -4.13 -13.44
C ARG A 108 -4.27 -2.89 -12.77
N PHE A 109 -3.70 -2.42 -11.67
CA PHE A 109 -4.24 -1.27 -10.91
C PHE A 109 -3.72 0.10 -11.37
N GLU A 110 -2.64 0.15 -12.15
CA GLU A 110 -2.04 1.39 -12.64
C GLU A 110 -3.01 2.31 -13.41
N PRO A 111 -3.96 1.82 -14.23
CA PRO A 111 -4.98 2.67 -14.85
C PRO A 111 -5.91 3.40 -13.85
N LEU A 112 -5.96 2.97 -12.58
CA LEU A 112 -6.70 3.65 -11.52
C LEU A 112 -5.88 4.75 -10.84
N THR A 113 -4.61 4.91 -11.22
CA THR A 113 -3.77 6.01 -10.76
C THR A 113 -4.04 7.24 -11.63
N SER A 114 -4.38 8.34 -10.97
CA SER A 114 -4.61 9.65 -11.57
C SER A 114 -4.03 10.71 -10.63
N SER A 115 -3.95 11.96 -11.08
CA SER A 115 -3.43 13.04 -10.24
C SER A 115 -4.26 13.24 -8.96
N THR A 116 -5.54 12.86 -8.96
CA THR A 116 -6.44 12.93 -7.79
C THR A 116 -6.56 11.60 -7.04
N SER A 117 -6.16 10.48 -7.65
CA SER A 117 -6.24 9.14 -7.04
C SER A 117 -5.47 9.08 -5.73
N LEU A 118 -6.04 8.43 -4.72
CA LEU A 118 -5.37 8.13 -3.46
C LEU A 118 -4.45 6.90 -3.53
N MET A 119 -4.15 6.39 -4.73
CA MET A 119 -3.19 5.32 -4.93
C MET A 119 -1.97 5.82 -5.71
N ARG A 120 -0.76 5.46 -5.24
CA ARG A 120 0.50 5.64 -5.94
C ARG A 120 1.27 4.32 -5.99
N VAL A 121 2.08 4.16 -7.02
CA VAL A 121 2.99 3.03 -7.17
C VAL A 121 4.42 3.56 -7.08
N CYS A 122 5.15 3.13 -6.06
CA CYS A 122 6.55 3.47 -5.85
C CYS A 122 7.40 2.25 -6.29
N ARG A 123 7.98 2.33 -7.48
CA ARG A 123 8.75 1.23 -8.09
C ARG A 123 10.18 1.17 -7.58
N ASP A 124 10.76 2.33 -7.27
CA ASP A 124 12.07 2.45 -6.65
C ASP A 124 11.94 3.08 -5.27
N LEU A 125 12.61 2.48 -4.27
CA LEU A 125 12.52 3.00 -2.90
C LEU A 125 13.23 4.34 -2.73
N GLU A 126 14.13 4.69 -3.65
CA GLU A 126 14.71 6.04 -3.72
C GLU A 126 13.63 7.12 -3.91
N ASP A 127 12.53 6.78 -4.57
CA ASP A 127 11.40 7.70 -4.83
C ASP A 127 10.34 7.66 -3.70
N LEU A 128 10.54 6.85 -2.65
CA LEU A 128 9.49 6.62 -1.64
C LEU A 128 9.17 7.87 -0.83
N GLU A 129 10.18 8.64 -0.45
CA GLU A 129 9.98 9.90 0.28
C GLU A 129 9.18 10.90 -0.55
N GLN A 130 9.55 11.09 -1.82
CA GLN A 130 8.80 11.94 -2.74
C GLN A 130 7.35 11.45 -2.91
N THR A 131 7.16 10.14 -3.12
CA THR A 131 5.83 9.54 -3.29
C THR A 131 4.96 9.75 -2.03
N PHE A 132 5.57 9.66 -0.85
CA PHE A 132 4.92 9.94 0.43
C PHE A 132 4.45 11.39 0.50
N GLU A 133 5.31 12.35 0.20
CA GLU A 133 4.92 13.76 0.20
C GLU A 133 3.79 14.07 -0.79
N GLU A 134 3.83 13.45 -1.98
CA GLU A 134 2.79 13.62 -3.00
C GLU A 134 1.43 13.12 -2.50
N ILE A 135 1.38 11.92 -1.91
CA ILE A 135 0.12 11.34 -1.42
C ILE A 135 -0.38 12.04 -0.16
N GLU A 136 0.53 12.54 0.68
CA GLU A 136 0.20 13.30 1.87
C GLU A 136 -0.58 14.57 1.53
N LYS A 137 -0.14 15.31 0.49
CA LYS A 137 -0.73 16.57 0.04
C LYS A 137 -2.13 16.44 -0.57
N LEU A 138 -2.56 15.23 -0.93
CA LEU A 138 -3.92 15.00 -1.45
C LEU A 138 -4.94 15.22 -0.33
N SER A 139 -5.96 16.06 -0.56
CA SER A 139 -7.07 16.21 0.38
C SER A 139 -7.91 14.94 0.41
N GLU A 140 -8.48 14.59 1.57
CA GLU A 140 -9.32 13.39 1.79
C GLU A 140 -10.56 13.31 0.88
N THR A 141 -10.85 14.38 0.15
CA THR A 141 -11.83 14.39 -0.94
C THR A 141 -11.23 13.73 -2.17
N ASN A 142 -11.42 12.43 -2.24
CA ASN A 142 -11.16 11.68 -3.44
C ASN A 142 -12.27 11.96 -4.45
N ASP A 143 -12.04 12.89 -5.36
CA ASP A 143 -12.64 12.80 -6.67
C ASP A 143 -11.80 11.78 -7.46
N PHE A 144 -12.03 10.48 -7.21
CA PHE A 144 -11.61 9.47 -8.17
C PHE A 144 -12.16 9.83 -9.57
N PHE A 145 -13.25 10.63 -9.63
CA PHE A 145 -13.86 11.15 -10.85
C PHE A 145 -14.51 12.54 -10.65
N THR A 146 -13.78 13.66 -10.78
CA THR A 146 -14.43 14.93 -11.19
C THR A 146 -14.83 14.84 -12.66
N THR A 147 -15.85 14.06 -12.98
CA THR A 147 -16.78 14.29 -14.10
C THR A 147 -17.94 13.33 -13.94
N GLU A 148 -19.11 13.87 -13.57
CA GLU A 148 -20.45 13.27 -13.66
C GLU A 148 -20.53 11.74 -13.81
N LYS A 149 -20.77 10.99 -12.72
CA LYS A 149 -21.65 9.80 -12.72
C LYS A 149 -21.72 9.07 -11.38
N GLU A 150 -22.94 8.98 -10.86
CA GLU A 150 -23.41 7.91 -9.95
C GLU A 150 -23.31 6.48 -10.57
N LYS A 151 -22.71 6.31 -11.76
CA LYS A 151 -22.42 5.03 -12.42
C LYS A 151 -21.06 4.43 -12.07
N ASP A 152 -20.17 5.17 -11.42
CA ASP A 152 -18.76 4.75 -11.28
C ASP A 152 -18.46 3.90 -10.04
N THR A 153 -19.27 3.96 -8.98
CA THR A 153 -19.16 3.03 -7.85
C THR A 153 -19.58 1.61 -8.23
N GLU A 154 -20.61 1.44 -9.07
CA GLU A 154 -20.93 0.13 -9.70
C GLU A 154 -19.79 -0.33 -10.62
N SER A 155 -19.11 0.59 -11.32
CA SER A 155 -17.98 0.29 -12.21
C SER A 155 -16.74 -0.16 -11.44
N LEU A 156 -16.39 0.48 -10.32
CA LEU A 156 -15.28 0.07 -9.47
C LEU A 156 -15.55 -1.30 -8.84
N GLY A 157 -16.74 -1.51 -8.29
CA GLY A 157 -17.14 -2.82 -7.77
C GLY A 157 -17.06 -3.91 -8.84
N LEU A 158 -17.48 -3.61 -10.09
CA LEU A 158 -17.39 -4.54 -11.21
C LEU A 158 -15.94 -4.76 -11.69
N TYR A 159 -15.11 -3.72 -11.68
CA TYR A 159 -13.69 -3.78 -12.05
C TYR A 159 -12.88 -4.59 -11.05
N ILE A 160 -13.06 -4.31 -9.76
CA ILE A 160 -12.48 -5.09 -8.65
C ILE A 160 -12.97 -6.53 -8.74
N LYS A 161 -14.27 -6.75 -8.92
CA LYS A 161 -14.84 -8.10 -9.06
C LYS A 161 -14.21 -8.85 -10.24
N LYS A 162 -14.06 -8.21 -11.40
CA LYS A 162 -13.39 -8.80 -12.56
C LYS A 162 -11.94 -9.18 -12.25
N MET A 163 -11.20 -8.36 -11.50
CA MET A 163 -9.83 -8.67 -11.10
C MET A 163 -9.72 -9.86 -10.16
N ILE A 164 -10.67 -9.97 -9.22
CA ILE A 164 -10.77 -11.13 -8.32
C ILE A 164 -11.10 -12.40 -9.11
N ASP A 165 -12.05 -12.31 -10.04
CA ASP A 165 -12.49 -13.44 -10.87
C ASP A 165 -11.38 -13.91 -11.84
N ASP A 166 -10.52 -13.00 -12.33
CA ASP A 166 -9.38 -13.31 -13.22
C ASP A 166 -8.14 -13.88 -12.48
N GLU A 167 -8.20 -14.07 -11.15
CA GLU A 167 -7.15 -14.73 -10.33
C GLU A 167 -7.46 -16.20 -9.96
N VAL A 168 -8.71 -16.67 -10.18
CA VAL A 168 -9.17 -18.03 -9.81
C VAL A 168 -9.16 -19.01 -10.98
#